data_AF-A0A6P8DCW6-F1
#
_entry.id   AF-A0A6P8DCW6-F1
#
_cell.length_a   1.000
_cell.length_b   1.000
_cell.length_c   1.000
_cell.angle_alpha   90.00
_cell.angle_beta   90.00
_cell.angle_gamma   90.00
#
_symmetry.space_group_name_H-M   'P 1'
#
loop_
_entity.id
_entity.type
_entity.pdbx_description
1 polymer ?
#
loop_
_entity_poly.entity_id
_entity_poly.type
_entity_poly.pdbx_seq_one_letter_code
_entity_poly.pdbx_strand_id
1 'polypeptide(L)'
;MPKYPYDDFVEITDLSDMELLYQKEKNISKMLTFDANELAVIKKMAMADERLQTCSMFSALATLVWEAEARSKFKEPLPKNYFCNLVTTTCCLTTAGELAELPISYTVKHIRKACGLVDGDYVWSRMDYIDLYRPSLTSTGIPVISSWTCLAYGCSNFEWGDPTQFGCRDLSRAFCLLQPEGGKGIAVTLALPESGMNTFQKLINEV
;
A
#
# COMPACT_ATOMS: atom_id res chain seq x y z
N MET A 1 -20.01 -8.98 -17.88
CA MET A 1 -19.97 -7.63 -17.29
C MET A 1 -19.19 -7.71 -15.99
N PRO A 2 -18.33 -6.73 -15.66
CA PRO A 2 -17.57 -6.72 -14.43
C PRO A 2 -18.50 -6.72 -13.21
N LYS A 3 -18.22 -7.59 -12.23
CA LYS A 3 -19.03 -7.71 -11.00
C LYS A 3 -18.63 -6.70 -9.91
N TYR A 4 -17.48 -6.06 -10.07
CA TYR A 4 -16.86 -5.13 -9.12
C TYR A 4 -16.23 -3.95 -9.88
N PRO A 5 -15.99 -2.81 -9.22
CA PRO A 5 -15.59 -1.58 -9.93
C PRO A 5 -14.16 -1.58 -10.51
N TYR A 6 -13.27 -2.52 -10.15
CA TYR A 6 -11.88 -2.64 -10.65
C TYR A 6 -11.18 -1.29 -10.97
N ASP A 7 -11.27 -0.36 -10.03
CA ASP A 7 -10.83 1.02 -10.19
C ASP A 7 -9.31 1.15 -10.39
N ASP A 8 -8.55 0.09 -10.12
CA ASP A 8 -7.11 -0.04 -10.41
C ASP A 8 -6.78 -0.11 -11.91
N PHE A 9 -7.78 -0.34 -12.78
CA PHE A 9 -7.62 -0.32 -14.24
C PHE A 9 -8.20 0.94 -14.90
N VAL A 10 -8.69 1.91 -14.11
CA VAL A 10 -9.22 3.16 -14.64
C VAL A 10 -8.06 4.04 -15.08
N GLU A 11 -8.06 4.44 -16.36
CA GLU A 11 -7.09 5.39 -16.88
C GLU A 11 -7.28 6.77 -16.24
N ILE A 12 -6.27 7.22 -15.52
CA ILE A 12 -6.20 8.57 -14.96
C ILE A 12 -5.41 9.45 -15.92
N THR A 13 -6.00 10.57 -16.34
CA THR A 13 -5.30 11.56 -17.16
C THR A 13 -4.19 12.24 -16.34
N ASP A 14 -2.98 12.27 -16.89
CA ASP A 14 -1.83 12.93 -16.26
C ASP A 14 -1.91 14.46 -16.40
N LEU A 15 -2.79 15.08 -15.61
CA LEU A 15 -2.99 16.54 -15.62
C LEU A 15 -1.82 17.32 -15.02
N SER A 16 -0.94 16.66 -14.26
CA SER A 16 0.15 17.29 -13.51
C SER A 16 1.54 16.95 -14.07
N ASP A 17 1.59 16.39 -15.28
CA ASP A 17 2.83 16.00 -15.96
C ASP A 17 3.74 15.09 -15.10
N MET A 18 3.13 14.22 -14.30
CA MET A 18 3.84 13.30 -13.41
C MET A 18 4.76 12.38 -14.18
N GLU A 19 4.35 11.88 -15.35
CA GLU A 19 5.20 11.03 -16.18
C GLU A 19 6.43 11.79 -16.68
N LEU A 20 6.27 13.05 -17.10
CA LEU A 20 7.39 13.91 -17.46
C LEU A 20 8.31 14.19 -16.27
N LEU A 21 7.76 14.36 -15.06
CA LEU A 21 8.54 14.53 -13.84
C LEU A 21 9.42 13.30 -13.55
N TYR A 22 8.84 12.09 -13.63
CA TYR A 22 9.57 10.82 -13.47
C TYR A 22 10.60 10.54 -14.58
N GLN A 23 10.49 11.20 -15.74
CA GLN A 23 11.47 11.14 -16.82
C GLN A 23 12.60 12.17 -16.67
N LYS A 24 12.29 13.36 -16.16
CA LYS A 24 13.24 14.47 -16.01
C LYS A 24 14.10 14.35 -14.77
N GLU A 25 13.53 13.90 -13.67
CA GLU A 25 14.21 13.83 -12.38
C GLU A 25 14.72 12.43 -12.09
N LYS A 26 15.80 12.37 -11.30
CA LYS A 26 16.27 11.10 -10.74
C LYS A 26 15.23 10.57 -9.77
N ASN A 27 14.80 9.32 -9.97
CA ASN A 27 13.98 8.63 -8.99
C ASN A 27 14.84 8.25 -7.78
N ILE A 28 14.46 8.70 -6.58
CA ILE A 28 15.15 8.44 -5.32
C ILE A 28 14.30 7.49 -4.50
N SER A 29 14.88 6.36 -4.13
CA SER A 29 14.32 5.46 -3.11
C SER A 29 14.86 5.83 -1.74
N LYS A 30 13.98 5.96 -0.74
CA LYS A 30 14.35 6.13 0.66
C LYS A 30 13.56 5.18 1.54
N MET A 31 14.20 4.76 2.63
CA MET A 31 13.57 4.03 3.72
C MET A 31 13.45 4.96 4.93
N LEU A 32 12.25 5.03 5.49
CA LEU A 32 11.90 5.81 6.67
C LEU A 32 11.39 4.87 7.74
N THR A 33 11.89 5.00 8.95
CA THR A 33 11.51 4.15 10.08
C THR A 33 10.57 4.91 10.99
N PHE A 34 9.44 4.29 11.33
CA PHE A 34 8.48 4.80 12.29
C PHE A 34 8.51 3.90 13.52
N ASP A 35 8.82 4.47 14.68
CA ASP A 35 8.80 3.76 15.94
C ASP A 35 7.38 3.58 16.50
N ALA A 36 7.25 2.85 17.60
CA ALA A 36 5.94 2.58 18.19
C ALA A 36 5.21 3.85 18.69
N ASN A 37 5.93 4.92 19.06
CA ASN A 37 5.37 6.17 19.53
C ASN A 37 4.84 7.00 18.36
N GLU A 38 5.63 7.15 17.30
CA GLU A 38 5.24 7.83 16.06
C GLU A 38 4.00 7.17 15.45
N LEU A 39 3.99 5.83 15.39
CA LEU A 39 2.83 5.07 14.94
C LEU A 39 1.59 5.29 15.83
N ALA A 40 1.78 5.45 17.14
CA ALA A 40 0.67 5.75 18.06
C ALA A 40 0.11 7.16 17.85
N VAL A 41 0.96 8.14 17.53
CA VAL A 41 0.55 9.51 17.18
C VAL A 41 -0.28 9.51 15.90
N ILE A 42 0.21 8.88 14.83
CA ILE A 42 -0.50 8.77 13.54
C ILE A 42 -1.85 8.07 13.74
N LYS A 43 -1.87 6.98 14.52
CA LYS A 43 -3.11 6.27 14.85
C LYS A 43 -4.09 7.17 15.62
N LYS A 44 -3.61 7.98 16.56
CA LYS A 44 -4.44 8.93 17.31
C LYS A 44 -5.02 10.00 16.39
N MET A 45 -4.22 10.55 15.47
CA MET A 45 -4.70 11.52 14.46
C MET A 45 -5.79 10.92 13.59
N ALA A 46 -5.63 9.67 13.13
CA ALA A 46 -6.65 8.97 12.34
C ALA A 46 -7.96 8.73 13.08
N MET A 47 -7.92 8.66 14.42
CA MET A 47 -9.10 8.44 15.25
C MET A 47 -9.70 9.74 15.81
N ALA A 48 -9.06 10.89 15.59
CA ALA A 48 -9.34 12.14 16.31
C ALA A 48 -10.71 12.77 16.01
N ASP A 49 -11.28 12.49 14.84
CA ASP A 49 -12.54 13.08 14.39
C ASP A 49 -13.73 12.10 14.48
N GLU A 50 -13.54 10.98 15.18
CA GLU A 50 -14.55 9.94 15.45
C GLU A 50 -15.19 9.31 14.20
N ARG A 51 -14.62 9.55 13.01
CA ARG A 51 -15.11 8.96 11.75
C ARG A 51 -14.80 7.47 11.62
N LEU A 52 -13.89 6.95 12.46
CA LEU A 52 -13.45 5.55 12.49
C LEU A 52 -13.76 4.92 13.84
N GLN A 53 -14.36 3.73 13.82
CA GLN A 53 -14.54 2.91 15.04
C GLN A 53 -13.25 2.17 15.45
N THR A 54 -12.42 1.78 14.47
CA THR A 54 -11.12 1.15 14.69
C THR A 54 -10.15 1.55 13.57
N CYS A 55 -8.86 1.63 13.85
CA CYS A 55 -7.80 1.91 12.89
C CYS A 55 -6.59 0.98 13.14
N SER A 56 -6.11 0.29 12.10
CA SER A 56 -4.84 -0.42 12.16
C SER A 56 -3.71 0.52 11.74
N MET A 57 -2.49 0.31 12.23
CA MET A 57 -1.31 1.08 11.80
C MET A 57 -1.13 0.99 10.28
N PHE A 58 -1.41 -0.19 9.74
CA PHE A 58 -1.44 -0.42 8.31
C PHE A 58 -2.42 0.49 7.56
N SER A 59 -3.68 0.59 8.03
CA SER A 59 -4.67 1.46 7.37
C SER A 59 -4.37 2.95 7.51
N ALA A 60 -3.63 3.34 8.55
CA ALA A 60 -3.20 4.71 8.77
C ALA A 60 -2.03 5.13 7.87
N LEU A 61 -1.18 4.18 7.48
CA LEU A 61 0.01 4.43 6.66
C LEU A 61 -0.22 4.20 5.15
N ALA A 62 -1.25 3.46 4.78
CA ALA A 62 -1.52 3.19 3.37
C ALA A 62 -2.21 4.39 2.68
N THR A 63 -1.92 4.61 1.41
CA THR A 63 -2.58 5.49 0.45
C THR A 63 -2.72 4.78 -0.92
N LEU A 64 -3.96 4.72 -1.39
CA LEU A 64 -4.46 4.38 -2.73
C LEU A 64 -4.53 2.91 -3.22
N VAL A 65 -3.44 2.16 -3.40
CA VAL A 65 -3.53 0.77 -3.93
C VAL A 65 -2.91 -0.24 -2.98
N TRP A 66 -3.57 -1.39 -2.79
CA TRP A 66 -3.21 -2.36 -1.76
C TRP A 66 -3.10 -3.79 -2.28
N GLU A 67 -2.01 -4.47 -1.97
CA GLU A 67 -1.85 -5.93 -2.12
C GLU A 67 -2.41 -6.68 -0.91
N ALA A 68 -3.61 -7.27 -1.05
CA ALA A 68 -4.22 -8.07 0.00
C ALA A 68 -3.78 -9.54 -0.07
N GLU A 69 -3.43 -10.12 1.09
CA GLU A 69 -3.36 -11.58 1.25
C GLU A 69 -4.76 -12.16 1.06
N ALA A 70 -5.00 -12.75 -0.11
CA ALA A 70 -6.32 -13.26 -0.46
C ALA A 70 -6.57 -14.68 0.08
N ARG A 71 -5.55 -15.36 0.63
CA ARG A 71 -5.65 -16.76 1.12
C ARG A 71 -6.78 -16.97 2.12
N SER A 72 -6.93 -16.04 3.07
CA SER A 72 -7.95 -16.09 4.12
C SER A 72 -9.34 -15.65 3.66
N LYS A 73 -9.49 -15.22 2.41
CA LYS A 73 -10.74 -14.68 1.84
C LYS A 73 -11.61 -15.72 1.15
N PHE A 74 -11.05 -16.91 0.88
CA PHE A 74 -11.79 -18.00 0.24
C PHE A 74 -12.65 -18.72 1.26
N LYS A 75 -13.88 -19.08 0.84
CA LYS A 75 -14.80 -19.89 1.66
C LYS A 75 -14.22 -21.27 1.95
N GLU A 76 -13.48 -21.82 0.98
CA GLU A 76 -12.69 -23.02 1.17
C GLU A 76 -11.23 -22.65 1.42
N PRO A 77 -10.62 -23.15 2.51
CA PRO A 77 -9.23 -22.85 2.81
C PRO A 77 -8.31 -23.43 1.75
N LEU A 78 -7.29 -22.65 1.36
CA LEU A 78 -6.26 -23.16 0.45
C LEU A 78 -5.53 -24.37 1.04
N PRO A 79 -4.96 -25.24 0.19
CA PRO A 79 -4.15 -26.35 0.66
C PRO A 79 -3.06 -25.89 1.64
N LYS A 80 -2.84 -26.68 2.70
CA LYS A 80 -1.89 -26.36 3.79
C LYS A 80 -0.48 -25.98 3.31
N ASN A 81 -0.06 -26.52 2.16
CA ASN A 81 1.25 -26.29 1.56
C ASN A 81 1.16 -25.54 0.22
N TYR A 82 0.14 -24.71 0.01
CA TYR A 82 0.05 -23.86 -1.18
C TYR A 82 1.27 -22.94 -1.24
N PHE A 83 2.18 -23.26 -2.16
CA PHE A 83 3.48 -22.60 -2.30
C PHE A 83 3.41 -21.30 -3.13
N CYS A 84 2.34 -21.11 -3.88
CA CYS A 84 2.23 -19.99 -4.80
C CYS A 84 1.78 -18.70 -4.09
N ASN A 85 1.99 -17.59 -4.76
CA ASN A 85 1.47 -16.30 -4.32
C ASN A 85 -0.03 -16.23 -4.60
N LEU A 86 -0.76 -15.62 -3.66
CA LEU A 86 -2.15 -15.26 -3.86
C LEU A 86 -2.34 -13.83 -3.35
N VAL A 87 -2.00 -12.90 -4.23
CA VAL A 87 -2.06 -11.47 -4.01
C VAL A 87 -3.09 -10.90 -4.97
N THR A 88 -4.00 -10.07 -4.45
CA THR A 88 -4.93 -9.31 -5.27
C THR A 88 -4.83 -7.84 -4.90
N THR A 89 -5.07 -6.96 -5.87
CA THR A 89 -5.12 -5.52 -5.61
C THR A 89 -6.55 -5.01 -5.51
N THR A 90 -6.71 -4.01 -4.66
CA THR A 90 -7.89 -3.14 -4.60
C THR A 90 -7.41 -1.70 -4.59
N CYS A 91 -8.25 -0.80 -5.10
CA CYS A 91 -7.97 0.62 -5.18
C CYS A 91 -9.10 1.42 -4.50
N CYS A 92 -8.78 2.62 -4.03
CA CYS A 92 -9.76 3.67 -3.81
C CYS A 92 -9.33 4.94 -4.55
N LEU A 93 -10.17 5.46 -5.44
CA LEU A 93 -9.89 6.71 -6.14
C LEU A 93 -10.24 7.92 -5.25
N THR A 94 -9.36 8.93 -5.25
CA THR A 94 -9.57 10.21 -4.59
C THR A 94 -8.73 11.28 -5.29
N THR A 95 -9.10 12.54 -5.13
CA THR A 95 -8.31 13.66 -5.67
C THR A 95 -7.16 14.05 -4.73
N ALA A 96 -6.09 14.63 -5.29
CA ALA A 96 -5.00 15.19 -4.50
C ALA A 96 -5.47 16.32 -3.57
N GLY A 97 -6.47 17.11 -4.00
CA GLY A 97 -7.08 18.16 -3.18
C GLY A 97 -7.80 17.58 -1.96
N GLU A 98 -8.63 16.55 -2.14
CA GLU A 98 -9.27 15.87 -1.02
C GLU A 98 -8.25 15.25 -0.06
N LEU A 99 -7.18 14.64 -0.57
CA LEU A 99 -6.10 14.09 0.27
C LEU A 99 -5.35 15.16 1.07
N ALA A 100 -5.19 16.37 0.51
CA ALA A 100 -4.46 17.47 1.14
C ALA A 100 -5.32 18.26 2.15
N GLU A 101 -6.62 18.39 1.89
CA GLU A 101 -7.53 19.24 2.68
C GLU A 101 -8.31 18.47 3.74
N LEU A 102 -8.59 17.18 3.52
CA LEU A 102 -9.38 16.38 4.43
C LEU A 102 -8.51 15.71 5.50
N PRO A 103 -9.05 15.47 6.71
CA PRO A 103 -8.30 14.80 7.77
C PRO A 103 -7.94 13.36 7.35
N ILE A 104 -6.81 12.85 7.87
CA ILE A 104 -6.29 11.52 7.56
C ILE A 104 -7.32 10.39 7.73
N SER A 105 -8.27 10.54 8.66
CA SER A 105 -9.41 9.63 8.87
C SER A 105 -10.25 9.39 7.61
N TYR A 106 -10.39 10.39 6.73
CA TYR A 106 -11.09 10.31 5.45
C TYR A 106 -10.41 9.27 4.56
N THR A 107 -9.10 9.39 4.41
CA THR A 107 -8.26 8.48 3.61
C THR A 107 -8.30 7.07 4.18
N VAL A 108 -8.12 6.92 5.50
CA VAL A 108 -8.19 5.62 6.18
C VAL A 108 -9.55 4.95 5.96
N LYS A 109 -10.65 5.72 6.00
CA LYS A 109 -12.00 5.20 5.75
C LYS A 109 -12.16 4.66 4.33
N HIS A 110 -11.64 5.36 3.33
CA HIS A 110 -11.69 4.94 1.92
C HIS A 110 -10.90 3.64 1.70
N ILE A 111 -9.73 3.55 2.29
CA ILE A 111 -8.89 2.34 2.23
C ILE A 111 -9.59 1.17 2.90
N ARG A 112 -10.16 1.36 4.10
CA ARG A 112 -10.90 0.29 4.78
C ARG A 112 -12.09 -0.19 3.98
N LYS A 113 -12.80 0.73 3.31
CA LYS A 113 -13.91 0.39 2.42
C LYS A 113 -13.42 -0.45 1.24
N ALA A 114 -12.35 -0.05 0.56
CA ALA A 114 -11.75 -0.80 -0.54
C ALA A 114 -11.29 -2.20 -0.08
N CYS A 115 -10.55 -2.29 1.03
CA CYS A 115 -10.14 -3.57 1.61
C CYS A 115 -11.32 -4.47 2.02
N GLY A 116 -12.44 -3.86 2.42
CA GLY A 116 -13.67 -4.57 2.78
C GLY A 116 -14.39 -5.21 1.58
N LEU A 117 -14.12 -4.77 0.35
CA LEU A 117 -14.68 -5.37 -0.87
C LEU A 117 -13.97 -6.68 -1.25
N VAL A 118 -12.75 -6.91 -0.74
CA VAL A 118 -11.94 -8.08 -1.10
C VAL A 118 -12.40 -9.31 -0.32
N ASP A 119 -13.25 -10.10 -0.98
CA ASP A 119 -13.64 -11.46 -0.60
C ASP A 119 -13.23 -12.48 -1.68
N GLY A 120 -13.54 -13.76 -1.47
CA GLY A 120 -13.23 -14.80 -2.45
C GLY A 120 -13.91 -14.59 -3.81
N ASP A 121 -15.14 -14.06 -3.84
CA ASP A 121 -15.90 -13.83 -5.07
C ASP A 121 -15.28 -12.65 -5.87
N TYR A 122 -14.77 -11.63 -5.18
CA TYR A 122 -13.97 -10.55 -5.76
C TYR A 122 -12.71 -11.09 -6.45
N VAL A 123 -11.95 -11.97 -5.77
CA VAL A 123 -10.71 -12.53 -6.31
C VAL A 123 -10.98 -13.32 -7.58
N TRP A 124 -11.97 -14.22 -7.56
CA TRP A 124 -12.36 -15.00 -8.74
C TRP A 124 -12.79 -14.11 -9.89
N SER A 125 -13.71 -13.17 -9.62
CA SER A 125 -14.20 -12.27 -10.66
C SER A 125 -13.09 -11.40 -11.24
N ARG A 126 -12.10 -11.01 -10.42
CA ARG A 126 -10.96 -10.23 -10.87
C ARG A 126 -10.01 -11.05 -11.76
N MET A 127 -9.79 -12.32 -11.43
CA MET A 127 -9.03 -13.24 -12.28
C MET A 127 -9.70 -13.37 -13.66
N ASP A 128 -11.02 -13.57 -13.69
CA ASP A 128 -11.79 -13.63 -14.95
C ASP A 128 -11.66 -12.34 -15.76
N TYR A 129 -11.74 -11.19 -15.09
CA TYR A 129 -11.61 -9.87 -15.73
C TYR A 129 -10.22 -9.69 -16.36
N ILE A 130 -9.15 -10.02 -15.62
CA ILE A 130 -7.78 -9.88 -16.11
C ILE A 130 -7.53 -10.81 -17.29
N ASP A 131 -8.00 -12.06 -17.25
CA ASP A 131 -7.80 -13.01 -18.35
C ASP A 131 -8.55 -12.59 -19.63
N LEU A 132 -9.77 -12.06 -19.47
CA LEU A 132 -10.61 -11.65 -20.59
C LEU A 132 -10.14 -10.32 -21.23
N TYR A 133 -9.85 -9.32 -20.42
CA TYR A 133 -9.61 -7.95 -20.90
C TYR A 133 -8.13 -7.58 -20.99
N ARG A 134 -7.24 -8.30 -20.29
CA ARG A 134 -5.79 -8.00 -20.17
C ARG A 134 -5.50 -6.50 -20.01
N PRO A 135 -6.11 -5.85 -19.01
CA PRO A 135 -5.93 -4.42 -18.79
C PRO A 135 -4.47 -4.10 -18.47
N SER A 136 -4.00 -2.95 -18.93
CA SER A 136 -2.74 -2.39 -18.45
C SER A 136 -2.93 -1.87 -17.03
N LEU A 137 -1.96 -2.11 -16.16
CA LEU A 137 -1.88 -1.40 -14.89
C LEU A 137 -1.40 0.02 -15.17
N THR A 138 -2.26 1.01 -15.00
CA THR A 138 -1.85 2.42 -15.07
C THR A 138 -1.08 2.78 -13.80
N SER A 139 0.19 3.16 -13.94
CA SER A 139 1.03 3.58 -12.80
C SER A 139 1.10 5.10 -12.63
N THR A 140 0.66 5.87 -13.63
CA THR A 140 0.71 7.34 -13.58
C THR A 140 -0.36 7.85 -12.61
N GLY A 141 0.08 8.49 -11.52
CA GLY A 141 -0.81 9.05 -10.50
C GLY A 141 -1.37 8.05 -9.48
N ILE A 142 -0.96 6.78 -9.53
CA ILE A 142 -1.46 5.73 -8.64
C ILE A 142 -0.30 5.17 -7.79
N PRO A 143 -0.20 5.55 -6.49
CA PRO A 143 0.75 4.90 -5.60
C PRO A 143 0.27 3.49 -5.26
N VAL A 144 1.18 2.52 -5.41
CA VAL A 144 0.96 1.11 -5.05
C VAL A 144 1.62 0.80 -3.73
N ILE A 145 0.85 0.25 -2.81
CA ILE A 145 1.31 -0.10 -1.47
C ILE A 145 1.23 -1.61 -1.27
N SER A 146 2.38 -2.16 -0.92
CA SER A 146 2.49 -3.54 -0.46
C SER A 146 2.94 -3.54 0.99
N SER A 147 2.26 -4.30 1.85
CA SER A 147 2.70 -4.50 3.22
C SER A 147 3.19 -5.90 3.39
N TRP A 148 4.37 -5.93 3.93
CA TRP A 148 5.20 -7.05 4.21
C TRP A 148 5.23 -7.31 5.72
N THR A 149 4.55 -6.50 6.54
CA THR A 149 4.53 -6.59 8.02
C THR A 149 4.05 -7.94 8.58
N CYS A 150 3.32 -8.73 7.80
CA CYS A 150 2.81 -10.04 8.21
C CYS A 150 3.64 -11.23 7.70
N LEU A 151 4.72 -10.99 6.95
CA LEU A 151 5.61 -12.05 6.51
C LEU A 151 6.44 -12.58 7.69
N ALA A 152 6.65 -13.89 7.73
CA ALA A 152 7.29 -14.59 8.83
C ALA A 152 8.83 -14.44 8.82
N TYR A 153 9.32 -13.23 9.09
CA TYR A 153 10.74 -12.89 8.98
C TYR A 153 11.65 -13.57 10.00
N GLY A 154 11.18 -13.64 11.25
CA GLY A 154 11.92 -14.26 12.36
C GLY A 154 12.05 -15.79 12.26
N CYS A 155 11.64 -16.39 11.14
CA CYS A 155 11.74 -17.83 10.91
C CYS A 155 12.90 -18.21 9.98
N SER A 156 13.73 -17.25 9.57
CA SER A 156 14.80 -17.43 8.57
C SER A 156 16.17 -17.66 9.21
N ASN A 157 16.25 -18.44 10.28
CA ASN A 157 17.52 -18.77 10.92
C ASN A 157 18.14 -20.01 10.25
N PHE A 158 19.05 -19.78 9.33
CA PHE A 158 19.86 -20.82 8.69
C PHE A 158 21.09 -21.20 9.55
N GLU A 159 20.92 -21.21 10.86
CA GLU A 159 21.97 -21.42 11.89
C GLU A 159 23.02 -20.29 11.98
N TRP A 160 22.81 -19.19 11.27
CA TRP A 160 23.66 -17.98 11.33
C TRP A 160 23.07 -16.86 12.19
N GLY A 161 21.95 -17.12 12.86
CA GLY A 161 21.20 -16.13 13.63
C GLY A 161 20.10 -15.47 12.81
N ASP A 162 19.39 -14.54 13.46
CA ASP A 162 18.27 -13.83 12.84
C ASP A 162 18.77 -12.77 11.83
N PRO A 163 18.00 -12.50 10.76
CA PRO A 163 18.35 -11.47 9.79
C PRO A 163 18.41 -10.09 10.47
N THR A 164 19.50 -9.35 10.23
CA THR A 164 19.70 -8.00 10.78
C THR A 164 18.98 -6.93 9.98
N GLN A 165 18.80 -7.15 8.68
CA GLN A 165 18.09 -6.25 7.76
C GLN A 165 17.31 -7.06 6.74
N PHE A 166 16.16 -6.54 6.35
CA PHE A 166 15.31 -7.08 5.29
C PHE A 166 14.82 -5.90 4.45
N GLY A 167 14.58 -6.12 3.16
CA GLY A 167 14.11 -5.06 2.29
C GLY A 167 14.04 -5.43 0.81
N CYS A 168 13.38 -4.57 0.04
CA CYS A 168 13.35 -4.68 -1.41
C CYS A 168 14.50 -3.87 -2.02
N ARG A 169 15.29 -4.50 -2.89
CA ARG A 169 16.45 -3.85 -3.53
C ARG A 169 16.04 -2.81 -4.56
N ASP A 170 14.95 -3.04 -5.28
CA ASP A 170 14.53 -2.18 -6.38
C ASP A 170 13.02 -1.91 -6.26
N LEU A 171 12.68 -0.65 -5.99
CA LEU A 171 11.29 -0.21 -5.99
C LEU A 171 11.01 0.48 -7.30
N SER A 172 10.05 -0.08 -8.04
CA SER A 172 9.51 0.57 -9.22
C SER A 172 8.85 1.91 -8.86
N ARG A 173 8.64 2.76 -9.87
CA ARG A 173 8.01 4.09 -9.72
C ARG A 173 6.68 3.98 -8.96
N ALA A 174 6.44 4.93 -8.05
CA ALA A 174 5.21 5.02 -7.27
C ALA A 174 4.89 3.78 -6.40
N PHE A 175 5.88 2.93 -6.11
CA PHE A 175 5.72 1.81 -5.19
C PHE A 175 6.16 2.19 -3.76
N CYS A 176 5.35 1.81 -2.78
CA CYS A 176 5.61 1.98 -1.35
C CYS A 176 5.51 0.63 -0.64
N LEU A 177 6.53 0.30 0.13
CA LEU A 177 6.68 -0.96 0.82
C LEU A 177 6.69 -0.74 2.33
N LEU A 178 5.78 -1.38 3.05
CA LEU A 178 5.74 -1.36 4.51
C LEU A 178 6.31 -2.65 5.05
N GLN A 179 7.37 -2.58 5.84
CA GLN A 179 8.07 -3.72 6.40
C GLN A 179 8.25 -3.54 7.91
N PRO A 180 8.33 -4.63 8.69
CA PRO A 180 8.52 -4.53 10.12
C PRO A 180 9.95 -4.09 10.44
N GLU A 181 10.08 -3.19 11.42
CA GLU A 181 11.35 -2.63 11.86
C GLU A 181 11.38 -2.65 13.39
N GLY A 182 12.45 -3.18 14.00
CA GLY A 182 12.66 -3.08 15.45
C GLY A 182 11.45 -3.49 16.32
N GLY A 183 11.01 -4.75 16.23
CA GLY A 183 9.99 -5.36 17.09
C GLY A 183 8.55 -4.85 16.90
N LYS A 184 8.31 -3.54 17.08
CA LYS A 184 6.98 -2.90 16.94
C LYS A 184 6.96 -1.70 15.98
N GLY A 185 8.11 -1.33 15.41
CA GLY A 185 8.19 -0.27 14.41
C GLY A 185 7.85 -0.77 13.00
N ILE A 186 7.72 0.17 12.09
CA ILE A 186 7.47 -0.06 10.66
C ILE A 186 8.47 0.77 9.86
N ALA A 187 9.21 0.12 8.97
CA ALA A 187 9.95 0.79 7.92
C ALA A 187 9.07 0.96 6.68
N VAL A 188 9.03 2.17 6.14
CA VAL A 188 8.35 2.53 4.90
C VAL A 188 9.42 2.86 3.86
N THR A 189 9.46 2.08 2.78
CA THR A 189 10.36 2.33 1.66
C THR A 189 9.54 2.80 0.47
N LEU A 190 9.88 3.96 -0.10
CA LEU A 190 9.16 4.52 -1.24
C LEU A 190 10.12 5.16 -2.25
N ALA A 191 9.71 5.19 -3.51
CA ALA A 191 10.48 5.79 -4.61
C ALA A 191 9.71 6.96 -5.26
N LEU A 192 10.30 8.16 -5.21
CA LEU A 192 9.75 9.40 -5.76
C LEU A 192 10.80 10.17 -6.57
N PRO A 193 10.40 11.04 -7.50
CA PRO A 193 11.27 12.07 -8.06
C PRO A 193 11.95 12.87 -6.95
N GLU A 194 13.17 13.34 -7.17
CA GLU A 194 13.97 14.04 -6.16
C GLU A 194 13.23 15.20 -5.48
N SER A 195 12.52 16.03 -6.25
CA SER A 195 11.72 17.13 -5.72
C SER A 195 10.57 16.65 -4.83
N GLY A 196 9.88 15.59 -5.26
CA GLY A 196 8.83 14.91 -4.51
C GLY A 196 9.35 14.31 -3.20
N MET A 197 10.48 13.61 -3.25
CA MET A 197 11.12 13.01 -2.06
C MET A 197 11.54 14.05 -1.04
N ASN A 198 12.08 15.18 -1.49
CA ASN A 198 12.48 16.28 -0.60
C ASN A 198 11.28 16.93 0.08
N THR A 199 10.16 17.07 -0.63
CA THR A 199 8.91 17.59 -0.07
C THR A 199 8.31 16.61 0.93
N PHE A 200 8.25 15.32 0.55
CA PHE A 200 7.73 14.26 1.40
C PHE A 200 8.48 14.17 2.74
N GLN A 201 9.81 14.24 2.72
CA GLN A 201 10.62 14.21 3.94
C GLN A 201 10.31 15.39 4.88
N LYS A 202 10.11 16.59 4.33
CA LYS A 202 9.77 17.77 5.14
C LYS A 202 8.41 17.57 5.83
N LEU A 203 7.41 17.12 5.09
CA LEU A 203 6.07 16.87 5.62
C LEU A 203 6.06 15.79 6.71
N ILE A 204 6.80 14.69 6.53
CA ILE A 204 6.88 13.63 7.55
C ILE A 204 7.57 14.11 8.82
N ASN A 205 8.57 14.99 8.72
CA ASN A 205 9.26 15.52 9.89
C ASN A 205 8.41 16.53 10.68
N GLU A 206 7.27 16.97 10.13
CA GLU A 206 6.33 17.90 10.78
C GLU A 206 5.20 17.16 11.55
N VAL A 207 5.09 15.84 11.39
CA VAL A 207 4.11 14.96 12.06
C VAL A 207 4.61 14.50 13.42
#